data_AF-A0A0K8PCG4-F1
#
_entry.id   AF-A0A0K8PCG4-F1
#
_cell.length_a   1.000
_cell.length_b   1.000
_cell.length_c   1.000
_cell.angle_alpha   90.00
_cell.angle_beta   90.00
_cell.angle_gamma   90.00
#
_symmetry.space_group_name_H-M   'P 1'
#
loop_
_entity.id
_entity.type
_entity.pdbx_description
1 polymer ?
#
loop_
_entity_poly.entity_id
_entity_poly.type
_entity_poly.pdbx_seq_one_letter_code
_entity_poly.pdbx_strand_id
1 'polypeptide(L)' 'MQRRTFLALSAAGAAGVGASLFGTGQAGALARPQGAPTTPFAVGVRRYDWTRGSRRCTTYVYYPATGTPGGNPVT' A
#
# COMPACT_ATOMS: atom_id res chain seq x y z
N MET A 1 -24.71 30.95 -29.42
CA MET A 1 -23.74 30.07 -30.12
C MET A 1 -23.72 28.71 -29.44
N GLN A 2 -24.10 27.68 -30.20
CA GLN A 2 -24.22 26.29 -29.79
C GLN A 2 -22.90 25.57 -30.09
N ARG A 3 -22.21 25.05 -29.06
CA ARG A 3 -21.03 24.18 -29.21
C ARG A 3 -20.94 23.20 -28.04
N ARG A 4 -21.68 22.10 -28.10
CA ARG A 4 -21.53 20.94 -27.19
C ARG A 4 -21.81 19.66 -27.97
N THR A 5 -20.98 19.39 -28.98
CA THR A 5 -21.05 18.16 -29.77
C THR A 5 -19.66 17.57 -29.86
N PHE A 6 -19.11 17.08 -28.74
CA PHE A 6 -17.91 16.22 -28.75
C PHE A 6 -17.73 15.39 -27.47
N LEU A 7 -18.84 14.90 -26.87
CA LEU A 7 -18.77 14.01 -25.71
C LEU A 7 -19.75 12.84 -25.82
N ALA A 8 -19.90 12.26 -27.01
CA ALA A 8 -20.73 11.08 -27.24
C ALA A 8 -19.97 9.88 -27.85
N LEU A 9 -18.65 9.99 -28.05
CA LEU A 9 -17.85 8.96 -28.74
C LEU A 9 -16.60 8.49 -27.98
N SER A 10 -16.61 8.56 -26.65
CA SER A 10 -15.55 7.96 -25.81
C SER A 10 -16.09 7.16 -24.62
N ALA A 11 -17.42 7.04 -24.50
CA ALA A 11 -18.08 6.32 -23.40
C ALA A 11 -18.21 4.80 -23.63
N ALA A 12 -17.68 4.26 -24.74
CA ALA A 12 -17.77 2.83 -25.07
C ALA A 12 -16.45 2.05 -24.95
N GLY A 13 -15.32 2.69 -24.61
CA GLY A 13 -13.99 2.04 -24.63
C GLY A 13 -13.29 1.89 -23.28
N ALA A 14 -13.59 2.75 -22.30
CA ALA A 14 -12.79 2.81 -21.06
C ALA A 14 -13.42 2.09 -19.84
N ALA A 15 -14.61 1.50 -19.99
CA ALA A 15 -15.23 0.71 -18.92
C ALA A 15 -14.71 -0.75 -18.87
N GLY A 16 -14.08 -1.25 -19.94
CA GLY A 16 -13.66 -2.65 -20.05
C GLY A 16 -12.22 -2.96 -19.59
N VAL A 17 -11.33 -1.96 -19.51
CA VAL A 17 -9.88 -2.18 -19.27
C VAL A 17 -9.45 -1.78 -17.85
N GLY A 18 -10.19 -0.88 -17.18
CA GLY A 18 -9.81 -0.42 -15.83
C GLY A 18 -10.19 -1.37 -14.70
N ALA A 19 -11.27 -2.15 -14.88
CA ALA A 19 -11.73 -3.12 -13.88
C ALA A 19 -10.94 -4.44 -13.90
N SER A 20 -10.28 -4.74 -15.02
CA SER A 20 -9.47 -5.95 -15.21
C SER A 20 -8.03 -5.80 -14.71
N LEU A 21 -7.53 -4.57 -14.53
CA LEU A 21 -6.18 -4.35 -13.98
C LEU A 21 -6.15 -4.39 -12.44
N PHE A 22 -7.23 -3.97 -11.79
CA PHE A 22 -7.43 -4.14 -10.35
C PHE A 22 -8.34 -5.33 -10.11
N GLY A 23 -7.91 -6.51 -10.56
CA GLY A 23 -8.57 -7.75 -10.18
C GLY A 23 -8.79 -7.76 -8.68
N THR A 24 -10.02 -8.05 -8.25
CA THR A 24 -10.41 -8.28 -6.85
C THR A 24 -9.83 -9.58 -6.29
N GLY A 25 -8.63 -9.95 -6.76
CA GLY A 25 -7.81 -10.92 -6.11
C GLY A 25 -7.45 -10.34 -4.75
N GLN A 26 -8.15 -10.80 -3.72
CA GLN A 26 -7.45 -11.13 -2.50
C GLN A 26 -6.31 -12.05 -2.97
N ALA A 27 -5.14 -11.46 -3.22
CA ALA A 27 -3.91 -12.22 -3.28
C ALA A 27 -3.87 -12.87 -1.90
N GLY A 28 -4.32 -14.13 -1.84
CA GLY A 28 -4.17 -14.95 -0.68
C GLY A 28 -2.68 -15.05 -0.49
N ALA A 29 -2.13 -14.11 0.30
CA ALA A 29 -0.83 -14.27 0.85
C ALA A 29 -0.94 -15.60 1.57
N LEU A 30 -0.32 -16.63 0.99
CA LEU A 30 -0.12 -17.91 1.66
C LEU A 30 0.72 -17.54 2.87
N ALA A 31 0.04 -17.19 3.97
CA ALA A 31 0.64 -16.92 5.25
C ALA A 31 1.08 -18.29 5.76
N ARG A 32 2.18 -18.80 5.20
CA ARG A 32 2.92 -19.89 5.82
C ARG A 32 3.28 -19.36 7.20
N PRO A 33 2.88 -20.03 8.29
CA PRO A 33 3.31 -19.63 9.62
C PRO A 33 4.84 -19.68 9.64
N GLN A 34 5.47 -18.53 9.48
CA GLN A 34 6.88 -18.37 9.81
C GLN A 34 6.93 -18.40 11.33
N GLY A 35 7.60 -19.41 11.87
CA GLY A 35 7.85 -19.47 13.31
C GLY A 35 8.46 -18.17 13.79
N ALA A 36 8.20 -17.82 15.05
CA ALA A 36 8.78 -16.63 15.65
C ALA A 36 10.31 -16.67 15.48
N PRO A 37 10.95 -15.55 15.10
CA PRO A 37 12.40 -15.47 15.09
C PRO A 37 12.95 -15.85 16.47
N THR A 38 13.86 -16.82 16.52
CA THR A 38 14.49 -17.27 17.77
C THR A 38 15.75 -16.47 18.10
N THR A 39 16.32 -15.77 17.12
CA THR A 39 17.49 -14.90 17.29
C THR A 39 17.03 -13.47 17.53
N PRO A 40 17.44 -12.81 18.64
CA PRO A 40 17.15 -11.41 18.88
C PRO A 40 17.78 -10.49 17.82
N PHE A 41 17.06 -9.45 17.41
CA PHE A 41 17.54 -8.41 16.51
C PHE A 41 17.10 -7.02 17.00
N ALA A 42 17.84 -5.98 16.61
CA ALA A 42 17.40 -4.61 16.82
C ALA A 42 16.27 -4.27 15.85
N VAL A 43 15.32 -3.45 16.29
CA VAL A 43 14.17 -3.05 15.47
C VAL A 43 14.39 -1.64 14.96
N GLY A 44 14.29 -1.45 13.65
CA GLY A 44 14.17 -0.14 13.03
C GLY A 44 12.70 0.26 12.87
N VAL A 45 12.43 1.56 12.80
CA VAL A 45 11.10 2.11 12.53
C VAL A 45 11.17 3.21 11.47
N ARG A 46 10.31 3.11 10.46
CA ARG A 46 10.11 4.18 9.48
C ARG A 46 8.67 4.66 9.50
N ARG A 47 8.51 5.97 9.65
CA ARG A 47 7.22 6.64 9.56
C ARG A 47 6.96 7.06 8.12
N TYR A 48 5.74 6.81 7.66
CA TYR A 48 5.21 7.32 6.41
C TYR A 48 3.92 8.07 6.67
N ASP A 49 3.83 9.29 6.17
CA ASP A 49 2.62 10.11 6.24
C ASP A 49 1.95 10.13 4.86
N TRP A 50 0.75 9.58 4.79
CA TRP A 50 -0.05 9.45 3.58
C TRP A 50 -1.25 10.36 3.63
N THR A 51 -1.68 10.83 2.46
CA THR A 51 -2.91 11.62 2.32
C THR A 51 -3.72 11.15 1.13
N ARG A 52 -5.04 10.98 1.30
CA ARG A 52 -6.02 10.79 0.21
C ARG A 52 -7.13 11.82 0.37
N GLY A 53 -7.03 12.92 -0.38
CA GLY A 53 -7.89 14.08 -0.18
C GLY A 53 -7.72 14.65 1.24
N SER A 54 -8.83 14.82 1.97
CA SER A 54 -8.81 15.28 3.37
C SER A 54 -8.44 14.20 4.40
N ARG A 55 -8.32 12.92 3.98
CA ARG A 55 -8.01 11.83 4.89
C ARG A 55 -6.50 11.66 5.02
N ARG A 56 -6.00 11.73 6.26
CA ARG A 56 -4.60 11.47 6.60
C ARG A 56 -4.46 10.07 7.18
N CYS A 57 -3.36 9.40 6.87
CA CYS A 57 -2.97 8.12 7.47
C CYS A 57 -1.48 8.15 7.75
N THR A 58 -1.10 7.91 9.00
CA THR A 58 0.31 7.74 9.38
C THR A 58 0.57 6.26 9.61
N THR A 59 1.57 5.72 8.92
CA THR A 59 1.99 4.32 9.05
C THR A 59 3.39 4.25 9.65
N TYR A 60 3.56 3.39 10.65
CA TYR A 60 4.87 3.02 11.17
C TYR A 60 5.21 1.61 10.68
N VAL A 61 6.32 1.48 9.97
CA VAL A 61 6.83 0.19 9.49
C VAL A 61 8.01 -0.20 10.36
N TYR A 62 7.87 -1.30 11.10
CA TYR A 62 8.92 -1.88 11.91
C TYR A 62 9.65 -2.97 11.14
N TYR A 63 10.98 -2.98 11.16
CA TYR A 63 11.79 -3.92 10.39
C TYR A 63 13.07 -4.32 11.15
N PRO A 64 13.68 -5.48 10.86
CA PRO A 64 14.99 -5.83 11.41
C PRO A 64 16.06 -4.82 10.98
N ALA A 65 16.78 -4.27 11.96
CA ALA A 65 17.84 -3.29 11.75
C ALA A 65 19.13 -3.74 12.43
N THR A 66 20.23 -3.06 12.10
CA THR A 66 21.49 -3.18 12.82
C THR A 66 21.42 -2.40 14.13
N GLY A 67 21.91 -2.99 15.23
CA GLY A 67 21.91 -2.34 16.54
C GLY A 67 21.87 -3.34 17.70
N THR A 68 21.57 -2.83 18.90
CA THR A 68 21.43 -3.65 20.11
C THR A 68 19.97 -4.13 20.25
N PRO A 69 19.71 -5.45 20.28
CA PRO A 69 18.37 -5.98 20.54
C PRO A 69 17.79 -5.52 21.88
N GLY A 70 16.47 -5.35 21.96
CA GLY A 70 15.76 -4.98 23.18
C GLY A 70 15.75 -3.48 23.53
N GLY A 71 16.41 -2.64 22.73
CA GLY A 71 16.37 -1.17 22.86
C GLY A 71 15.18 -0.51 22.16
N ASN A 72 15.09 0.82 22.27
CA ASN A 72 14.12 1.62 21.52
C ASN A 72 14.35 1.48 20.00
N PRO A 73 13.28 1.48 19.18
CA PRO A 73 13.42 1.40 17.74
C PRO A 73 14.29 2.51 17.15
N VAL A 74 15.19 2.16 16.24
CA VAL A 74 16.09 3.10 15.54
C VAL A 74 15.42 3.67 14.29
N THR A 75 15.54 4.97 14.06
CA THR A 75 15.02 5.69 12.87
C THR A 75 16.03 5.79 11.74
#